data_AF-A0A8B8C1Z2-F1
#
_entry.id   AF-A0A8B8C1Z2-F1
#
_cell.length_a   1.000
_cell.length_b   1.000
_cell.length_c   1.000
_cell.angle_alpha   90.00
_cell.angle_beta   90.00
_cell.angle_gamma   90.00
#
_symmetry.space_group_name_H-M   'P 1'
#
loop_
_entity.id
_entity.type
_entity.pdbx_description
1 polymer ?
#
loop_
_entity_poly.entity_id
_entity_poly.type
_entity_poly.pdbx_seq_one_letter_code
_entity_poly.pdbx_strand_id
1 'polypeptide(L)'
;MCWLVCCLVGGCMLTRVLSYENLALNKSTWKQGDSCGANRAVDGQKTSLSVYGTDCLPSTYTKTVEWRVDLGNILSIHHIFIQYATNNKQWDANNSLTKTFMGFSVYLSNTINKEDGVLCFRDTIFSTATIPNPVNITCPYHGRYVIYYNNRTHYPYPPDYSDTVAGALCEVEVYGCPIQGFYGESCSITCPRNCQGGHCHILKGTCLGCDDGLTGPTCETIQTQTNVPDDNKVQTQTKLPEDNKDALDPNVGFIVTNSILIATLTGIAIYVLKQKCFPKCQTTRDQNYELPLTPSTSGEYADIQTVQLEELPELKTSELHESPLSSVSTFSADYIDVIANE
;
A
#
# COMPACT_ATOMS: atom_id res chain seq x y z
N MET A 1 52.98 -33.62 8.93
CA MET A 1 52.51 -32.23 8.81
C MET A 1 51.69 -32.11 7.51
N CYS A 2 50.57 -32.79 7.28
CA CYS A 2 49.35 -33.00 8.07
C CYS A 2 48.78 -31.68 8.64
N TRP A 3 47.69 -31.24 8.00
CA TRP A 3 46.65 -30.32 8.50
C TRP A 3 47.07 -28.89 8.83
N LEU A 4 47.00 -27.94 7.87
CA LEU A 4 46.72 -26.51 8.17
C LEU A 4 46.53 -25.57 6.96
N VAL A 5 46.08 -26.04 5.79
CA VAL A 5 45.81 -25.13 4.64
C VAL A 5 44.47 -25.42 3.98
N CYS A 6 43.40 -25.56 4.77
CA CYS A 6 42.04 -25.65 4.23
C CYS A 6 41.06 -24.61 4.78
N CYS A 7 41.55 -23.58 5.50
CA CYS A 7 40.69 -22.58 6.15
C CYS A 7 40.69 -21.17 5.52
N LEU A 8 41.35 -20.95 4.37
CA LEU A 8 41.42 -19.60 3.76
C LEU A 8 40.55 -19.42 2.51
N VAL A 9 39.86 -20.48 2.05
CA VAL A 9 38.85 -20.39 0.98
C VAL A 9 37.47 -20.84 1.47
N GLY A 10 37.26 -20.80 2.79
CA GLY A 10 35.93 -20.77 3.38
C GLY A 10 35.33 -19.40 3.08
N GLY A 11 34.92 -19.20 1.82
CA GLY A 11 34.06 -18.09 1.46
C GLY A 11 32.97 -18.04 2.51
N CYS A 12 32.85 -16.88 3.15
CA CYS A 12 31.70 -16.58 3.98
C CYS A 12 30.50 -16.62 3.01
N MET A 13 29.98 -17.83 2.77
CA MET A 13 28.61 -18.05 2.36
C MET A 13 27.82 -17.46 3.50
N LEU A 14 27.61 -16.14 3.44
CA LEU A 14 26.52 -15.48 4.11
C LEU A 14 25.30 -16.28 3.66
N THR A 15 24.91 -17.27 4.46
CA THR A 15 23.62 -17.91 4.33
C THR A 15 22.64 -16.78 4.59
N ARG A 16 22.28 -16.06 3.52
CA ARG A 16 21.16 -15.14 3.57
C ARG A 16 20.01 -16.01 4.03
N VAL A 17 19.61 -15.81 5.27
CA VAL A 17 18.35 -16.33 5.77
C VAL A 17 17.33 -15.55 4.96
N LEU A 18 16.95 -16.11 3.80
CA LEU A 18 15.83 -15.62 3.03
C LEU A 18 14.66 -15.65 4.01
N SER A 19 14.02 -14.52 4.18
CA SER A 19 12.83 -14.33 5.00
C SER A 19 11.99 -13.29 4.26
N TYR A 20 10.84 -12.91 4.81
CA TYR A 20 10.08 -11.82 4.21
C TYR A 20 10.88 -10.51 4.24
N GLU A 21 11.09 -9.93 3.07
CA GLU A 21 11.77 -8.64 2.91
C GLU A 21 10.76 -7.55 2.57
N ASN A 22 11.07 -6.28 2.88
CA ASN A 22 10.29 -5.15 2.36
C ASN A 22 10.59 -4.97 0.87
N LEU A 23 9.75 -5.57 0.03
CA LEU A 23 9.84 -5.57 -1.42
C LEU A 23 9.60 -4.20 -2.05
N ALA A 24 9.00 -3.26 -1.32
CA ALA A 24 8.72 -1.90 -1.82
C ALA A 24 9.89 -0.94 -1.65
N LEU A 25 10.84 -1.23 -0.74
CA LEU A 25 11.92 -0.31 -0.39
C LEU A 25 12.70 0.16 -1.64
N ASN A 26 12.79 1.47 -1.81
CA ASN A 26 13.42 2.19 -2.93
C ASN A 26 12.95 1.76 -4.32
N LYS A 27 11.73 1.23 -4.44
CA LYS A 27 11.13 0.86 -5.72
C LYS A 27 10.53 2.05 -6.45
N SER A 28 10.29 1.86 -7.75
CA SER A 28 9.67 2.87 -8.59
C SER A 28 8.22 3.07 -8.18
N THR A 29 7.81 4.34 -8.09
CA THR A 29 6.46 4.73 -7.65
C THR A 29 5.82 5.68 -8.62
N TRP A 30 4.50 5.78 -8.52
CA TRP A 30 3.69 6.74 -9.25
C TRP A 30 2.54 7.20 -8.35
N LYS A 31 2.08 8.44 -8.52
CA LYS A 31 0.86 8.95 -7.90
C LYS A 31 0.03 9.76 -8.89
N GLN A 32 -1.28 9.84 -8.63
CA GLN A 32 -2.21 10.66 -9.38
C GLN A 32 -1.84 12.15 -9.28
N GLY A 33 -1.96 12.87 -10.40
CA GLY A 33 -1.49 14.26 -10.52
C GLY A 33 -0.06 14.27 -11.06
N ASP A 34 0.88 14.87 -10.33
CA ASP A 34 2.31 14.81 -10.64
C ASP A 34 3.01 13.61 -9.99
N SER A 35 4.22 13.27 -10.45
CA SER A 35 5.03 12.17 -9.90
C SER A 35 5.96 12.59 -8.73
N CYS A 36 5.99 13.87 -8.35
CA CYS A 36 6.98 14.37 -7.39
C CYS A 36 6.69 13.90 -5.97
N GLY A 37 7.69 13.28 -5.33
CA GLY A 37 7.59 12.82 -3.95
C GLY A 37 6.78 11.53 -3.75
N ALA A 38 6.34 10.85 -4.82
CA ALA A 38 5.70 9.54 -4.71
C ALA A 38 6.62 8.48 -4.07
N ASN A 39 7.93 8.65 -4.24
CA ASN A 39 8.96 7.74 -3.72
C ASN A 39 9.17 7.86 -2.20
N ARG A 40 8.66 8.92 -1.56
CA ARG A 40 8.80 9.11 -0.12
C ARG A 40 8.11 8.01 0.67
N ALA A 41 6.98 7.50 0.18
CA ALA A 41 6.30 6.36 0.80
C ALA A 41 7.12 5.05 0.80
N VAL A 42 8.27 4.96 0.15
CA VAL A 42 9.01 3.70 0.07
C VAL A 42 10.51 3.90 0.30
N ASP A 43 10.91 5.00 0.93
CA ASP A 43 12.32 5.33 1.17
C ASP A 43 12.81 4.90 2.56
N GLY A 44 11.93 4.35 3.40
CA GLY A 44 12.23 3.89 4.76
C GLY A 44 12.30 5.02 5.79
N GLN A 45 11.94 6.26 5.44
CA GLN A 45 12.00 7.42 6.34
C GLN A 45 10.66 7.65 7.02
N LYS A 46 10.66 7.68 8.36
CA LYS A 46 9.46 7.91 9.18
C LYS A 46 9.70 8.93 10.30
N THR A 47 10.69 9.79 10.15
CA THR A 47 11.14 10.69 11.23
C THR A 47 10.13 11.79 11.52
N SER A 48 9.46 12.31 10.49
CA SER A 48 8.41 13.31 10.60
C SER A 48 7.18 12.89 9.81
N LEU A 49 6.12 12.53 10.51
CA LEU A 49 4.83 12.16 9.93
C LEU A 49 3.96 13.40 9.63
N SER A 50 4.60 14.51 9.27
CA SER A 50 3.92 15.76 8.91
C SER A 50 3.61 15.81 7.42
N VAL A 51 2.40 16.25 7.06
CA VAL A 51 2.05 16.49 5.65
C VAL A 51 2.90 17.60 5.01
N TYR A 52 3.50 18.46 5.82
CA TYR A 52 4.45 19.51 5.41
C TYR A 52 5.91 19.04 5.48
N GLY A 53 6.15 17.81 5.93
CA GLY A 53 7.46 17.20 6.06
C GLY A 53 8.03 16.68 4.74
N THR A 54 9.18 16.02 4.85
CA THR A 54 9.89 15.39 3.74
C THR A 54 9.62 13.92 3.58
N ASP A 55 9.05 13.27 4.61
CA ASP A 55 8.97 11.82 4.71
C ASP A 55 7.62 11.31 4.21
N CYS A 56 6.64 12.19 4.05
CA CYS A 56 5.33 11.85 3.50
C CYS A 56 5.16 12.36 2.08
N LEU A 57 4.29 11.68 1.33
CA LEU A 57 3.78 12.18 0.07
C LEU A 57 3.24 13.60 0.28
N PRO A 58 3.57 14.55 -0.63
CA PRO A 58 2.97 15.87 -0.60
C PRO A 58 1.45 15.75 -0.61
N SER A 59 0.78 16.33 0.39
CA SER A 59 -0.66 16.21 0.51
C SER A 59 -1.36 17.03 -0.56
N THR A 60 -2.13 16.36 -1.41
CA THR A 60 -3.18 16.98 -2.23
C THR A 60 -4.54 16.49 -1.74
N TYR A 61 -5.48 17.41 -1.54
CA TYR A 61 -6.85 17.10 -1.15
C TYR A 61 -7.74 17.10 -2.39
N THR A 62 -8.11 15.92 -2.85
CA THR A 62 -8.81 15.70 -4.12
C THR A 62 -10.05 14.82 -3.89
N LYS A 63 -10.85 14.60 -4.95
CA LYS A 63 -11.99 13.67 -4.91
C LYS A 63 -11.56 12.20 -5.06
N THR A 64 -10.40 11.95 -5.65
CA THR A 64 -9.79 10.62 -5.72
C THR A 64 -8.30 10.74 -5.47
N VAL A 65 -7.71 9.69 -4.91
CA VAL A 65 -6.27 9.55 -4.87
C VAL A 65 -5.90 8.14 -5.30
N GLU A 66 -4.86 8.05 -6.09
CA GLU A 66 -4.23 6.79 -6.46
C GLU A 66 -2.72 6.93 -6.30
N TRP A 67 -2.10 5.96 -5.64
CA TRP A 67 -0.66 5.82 -5.55
C TRP A 67 -0.31 4.36 -5.79
N ARG A 68 0.81 4.09 -6.44
CA ARG A 68 1.29 2.73 -6.66
C ARG A 68 2.79 2.60 -6.61
N VAL A 69 3.24 1.42 -6.22
CA VAL A 69 4.64 0.98 -6.29
C VAL A 69 4.76 -0.20 -7.26
N ASP A 70 5.79 -0.18 -8.11
CA ASP A 70 6.19 -1.29 -8.98
C ASP A 70 7.27 -2.11 -8.27
N LEU A 71 6.93 -3.32 -7.83
CA LEU A 71 7.87 -4.22 -7.16
C LEU A 71 8.96 -4.74 -8.12
N GLY A 72 8.75 -4.59 -9.42
CA GLY A 72 9.65 -4.97 -10.52
C GLY A 72 9.38 -6.36 -11.09
N ASN A 73 8.71 -7.23 -10.33
CA ASN A 73 8.40 -8.61 -10.67
C ASN A 73 7.04 -9.00 -10.07
N ILE A 74 6.45 -10.09 -10.55
CA ILE A 74 5.28 -10.70 -9.91
C ILE A 74 5.79 -11.52 -8.73
N LEU A 75 5.57 -11.03 -7.51
CA LEU A 75 6.11 -11.60 -6.28
C LEU A 75 5.00 -12.09 -5.36
N SER A 76 5.30 -13.09 -4.54
CA SER A 76 4.37 -13.58 -3.52
C SER A 76 4.39 -12.62 -2.33
N ILE A 77 3.24 -12.02 -2.04
CA ILE A 77 3.08 -11.04 -0.97
C ILE A 77 2.51 -11.74 0.27
N HIS A 78 3.00 -11.40 1.45
CA HIS A 78 2.41 -11.81 2.72
C HIS A 78 1.43 -10.75 3.21
N HIS A 79 1.96 -9.54 3.41
CA HIS A 79 1.23 -8.43 3.98
C HIS A 79 1.82 -7.09 3.58
N ILE A 80 1.03 -6.05 3.77
CA ILE A 80 1.34 -4.67 3.42
C ILE A 80 1.11 -3.80 4.65
N PHE A 81 2.10 -2.99 5.00
CA PHE A 81 1.93 -1.91 5.98
C PHE A 81 1.71 -0.58 5.29
N ILE A 82 0.85 0.25 5.85
CA ILE A 82 0.72 1.65 5.43
C ILE A 82 0.80 2.53 6.68
N GLN A 83 1.76 3.44 6.70
CA GLN A 83 1.91 4.52 7.66
C GLN A 83 1.37 5.81 7.05
N TYR A 84 0.37 6.41 7.67
CA TYR A 84 -0.20 7.70 7.28
C TYR A 84 0.49 8.87 7.99
N ALA A 85 0.35 10.06 7.39
CA ALA A 85 0.67 11.30 8.08
C ALA A 85 -0.23 11.52 9.29
N THR A 86 0.36 12.01 10.37
CA THR A 86 -0.33 12.35 11.64
C THR A 86 -0.20 13.82 12.00
N ASN A 87 0.56 14.60 11.21
CA ASN A 87 1.03 15.94 11.60
C ASN A 87 1.85 15.96 12.88
N ASN A 88 2.54 14.84 13.17
CA ASN A 88 3.28 14.63 14.41
C ASN A 88 2.40 14.81 15.67
N LYS A 89 1.08 14.61 15.50
CA LYS A 89 0.11 14.60 16.59
C LYS A 89 -0.26 13.17 16.94
N GLN A 90 -0.86 13.01 18.12
CA GLN A 90 -1.45 11.75 18.53
C GLN A 90 -2.45 11.25 17.47
N TRP A 91 -2.45 9.94 17.25
CA TRP A 91 -3.34 9.28 16.29
C TRP A 91 -4.57 8.77 17.02
N ASP A 92 -5.58 9.62 17.13
CA ASP A 92 -6.85 9.36 17.80
C ASP A 92 -8.01 10.08 17.08
N ALA A 93 -9.22 10.01 17.65
CA ALA A 93 -10.42 10.63 17.09
C ALA A 93 -10.32 12.15 16.86
N ASN A 94 -9.42 12.84 17.56
CA ASN A 94 -9.20 14.28 17.42
C ASN A 94 -8.24 14.63 16.27
N ASN A 95 -7.55 13.63 15.71
CA ASN A 95 -6.70 13.84 14.55
C ASN A 95 -7.56 14.02 13.29
N SER A 96 -7.62 15.24 12.78
CA SER A 96 -8.44 15.61 11.63
C SER A 96 -8.10 14.85 10.34
N LEU A 97 -6.89 14.30 10.23
CA LEU A 97 -6.47 13.53 9.04
C LEU A 97 -7.16 12.17 8.94
N THR A 98 -7.61 11.57 10.04
CA THR A 98 -8.29 10.26 10.05
C THR A 98 -9.46 10.22 9.06
N LYS A 99 -10.25 11.29 9.02
CA LYS A 99 -11.40 11.48 8.11
C LYS A 99 -11.06 11.39 6.63
N THR A 100 -9.82 11.71 6.26
CA THR A 100 -9.36 11.78 4.87
C THR A 100 -8.85 10.44 4.34
N PHE A 101 -8.53 9.50 5.23
CA PHE A 101 -8.03 8.17 4.88
C PHE A 101 -9.11 7.08 4.93
N MET A 102 -10.19 7.28 5.67
CA MET A 102 -11.28 6.29 5.76
C MET A 102 -11.82 5.90 4.38
N GLY A 103 -12.31 4.67 4.24
CA GLY A 103 -12.83 4.13 2.99
C GLY A 103 -11.78 3.83 1.91
N PHE A 104 -10.49 3.85 2.26
CA PHE A 104 -9.42 3.49 1.32
C PHE A 104 -9.50 2.02 0.90
N SER A 105 -8.86 1.70 -0.20
CA SER A 105 -8.71 0.35 -0.73
C SER A 105 -7.27 0.11 -1.16
N VAL A 106 -6.83 -1.14 -1.04
CA VAL A 106 -5.52 -1.60 -1.50
C VAL A 106 -5.72 -2.75 -2.46
N TYR A 107 -5.10 -2.61 -3.63
CA TYR A 107 -5.14 -3.61 -4.70
C TYR A 107 -3.75 -4.15 -4.94
N LEU A 108 -3.68 -5.43 -5.31
CA LEU A 108 -2.49 -6.08 -5.82
C LEU A 108 -2.76 -6.47 -7.27
N SER A 109 -2.01 -5.91 -8.21
CA SER A 109 -2.22 -6.09 -9.65
C SER A 109 -0.96 -6.53 -10.38
N ASN A 110 -1.11 -7.21 -11.50
CA ASN A 110 -0.02 -7.50 -12.43
C ASN A 110 0.17 -6.36 -13.45
N THR A 111 -0.79 -5.45 -13.56
CA THR A 111 -0.77 -4.29 -14.46
C THR A 111 -0.79 -2.99 -13.64
N ILE A 112 -0.65 -1.86 -14.33
CA ILE A 112 -0.77 -0.55 -13.69
C ILE A 112 -2.21 -0.18 -13.30
N ASN A 113 -3.21 -0.96 -13.74
CA ASN A 113 -4.62 -0.73 -13.44
C ASN A 113 -5.03 -1.56 -12.23
N LYS A 114 -5.78 -0.96 -11.31
CA LYS A 114 -6.27 -1.63 -10.10
C LYS A 114 -7.44 -2.58 -10.39
N GLU A 115 -8.20 -2.30 -11.44
CA GLU A 115 -9.37 -3.07 -11.88
C GLU A 115 -9.00 -4.46 -12.41
N ASP A 116 -7.76 -4.63 -12.87
CA ASP A 116 -7.20 -5.92 -13.32
C ASP A 116 -6.69 -6.78 -12.15
N GLY A 117 -6.62 -6.20 -10.94
CA GLY A 117 -5.99 -6.80 -9.78
C GLY A 117 -6.96 -7.44 -8.78
N VAL A 118 -6.38 -7.99 -7.72
CA VAL A 118 -7.10 -8.49 -6.55
C VAL A 118 -7.27 -7.35 -5.56
N LEU A 119 -8.49 -7.16 -5.05
CA LEU A 119 -8.76 -6.27 -3.93
C LEU A 119 -8.27 -6.93 -2.62
N CYS A 120 -7.10 -6.50 -2.12
CA CYS A 120 -6.54 -7.00 -0.85
C CYS A 120 -7.38 -6.54 0.33
N PHE A 121 -7.79 -5.27 0.32
CA PHE A 121 -8.49 -4.66 1.44
C PHE A 121 -9.34 -3.49 0.97
N ARG A 122 -10.50 -3.33 1.59
CA ARG A 122 -11.34 -2.14 1.48
C ARG A 122 -11.84 -1.78 2.85
N ASP A 123 -11.52 -0.57 3.29
CA ASP A 123 -12.03 -0.05 4.54
C ASP A 123 -13.54 0.17 4.45
N THR A 124 -14.25 -0.51 5.35
CA THR A 124 -15.69 -0.34 5.60
C THR A 124 -15.99 -0.37 7.10
N ILE A 125 -14.95 -0.46 7.94
CA ILE A 125 -15.07 -0.82 9.36
C ILE A 125 -14.42 0.21 10.28
N PHE A 126 -13.49 1.02 9.77
CA PHE A 126 -12.81 1.98 10.61
C PHE A 126 -13.65 3.23 10.85
N SER A 127 -13.45 3.81 12.03
CA SER A 127 -13.94 5.13 12.43
C SER A 127 -12.74 6.06 12.64
N THR A 128 -13.01 7.34 12.88
CA THR A 128 -11.96 8.31 13.26
C THR A 128 -11.15 7.88 14.47
N ALA A 129 -11.75 7.12 15.40
CA ALA A 129 -11.10 6.64 16.61
C ALA A 129 -10.34 5.31 16.42
N THR A 130 -10.71 4.50 15.42
CA THR A 130 -10.27 3.09 15.31
C THR A 130 -9.41 2.79 14.09
N ILE A 131 -9.33 3.69 13.10
CA ILE A 131 -8.39 3.53 11.98
C ILE A 131 -6.96 3.39 12.55
N PRO A 132 -6.23 2.30 12.28
CA PRO A 132 -4.89 2.11 12.84
C PRO A 132 -3.84 2.88 12.02
N ASN A 133 -2.72 3.22 12.66
CA ASN A 133 -1.56 3.80 11.99
C ASN A 133 -0.27 3.36 12.69
N PRO A 134 0.52 2.44 12.10
CA PRO A 134 0.35 1.86 10.77
C PRO A 134 -0.82 0.87 10.69
N VAL A 135 -1.42 0.72 9.50
CA VAL A 135 -2.36 -0.38 9.20
C VAL A 135 -1.60 -1.59 8.66
N ASN A 136 -2.00 -2.80 9.05
CA ASN A 136 -1.45 -4.07 8.56
C ASN A 136 -2.51 -4.82 7.75
N ILE A 137 -2.23 -5.06 6.47
CA ILE A 137 -3.15 -5.66 5.52
C ILE A 137 -2.56 -6.98 5.02
N THR A 138 -3.20 -8.09 5.39
CA THR A 138 -2.84 -9.41 4.85
C THR A 138 -3.29 -9.50 3.40
N CYS A 139 -2.38 -9.85 2.48
CA CYS A 139 -2.70 -10.02 1.07
C CYS A 139 -1.87 -11.16 0.45
N PRO A 140 -2.22 -12.44 0.72
CA PRO A 140 -1.41 -13.61 0.40
C PRO A 140 -1.53 -14.05 -1.08
N TYR A 141 -1.34 -13.11 -1.99
CA TYR A 141 -1.47 -13.29 -3.44
C TYR A 141 -0.15 -12.94 -4.15
N HIS A 142 -0.09 -13.27 -5.44
CA HIS A 142 1.03 -12.86 -6.30
C HIS A 142 0.67 -11.59 -7.04
N GLY A 143 1.59 -10.64 -7.12
CA GLY A 143 1.41 -9.43 -7.90
C GLY A 143 2.66 -8.59 -8.07
N ARG A 144 2.57 -7.61 -8.95
CA ARG A 144 3.68 -6.72 -9.29
C ARG A 144 3.48 -5.29 -8.78
N TYR A 145 2.24 -4.82 -8.76
CA TYR A 145 1.89 -3.47 -8.36
C TYR A 145 1.03 -3.52 -7.10
N VAL A 146 1.46 -2.83 -6.05
CA VAL A 146 0.59 -2.49 -4.91
C VAL A 146 0.03 -1.10 -5.15
N ILE A 147 -1.29 -0.99 -5.13
CA ILE A 147 -2.01 0.23 -5.49
C ILE A 147 -2.90 0.64 -4.32
N TYR A 148 -2.61 1.80 -3.75
CA TYR A 148 -3.47 2.48 -2.78
C TYR A 148 -4.46 3.37 -3.54
N TYR A 149 -5.74 3.28 -3.18
CA TYR A 149 -6.80 4.06 -3.80
C TYR A 149 -7.82 4.54 -2.77
N ASN A 150 -8.30 5.77 -2.92
CA ASN A 150 -9.45 6.25 -2.16
C ASN A 150 -10.32 7.16 -3.04
N ASN A 151 -11.63 7.11 -2.82
CA ASN A 151 -12.62 7.73 -3.70
C ASN A 151 -13.74 8.44 -2.92
N ARG A 152 -14.07 9.65 -3.37
CA ARG A 152 -15.15 10.54 -2.95
C ARG A 152 -15.86 11.18 -4.15
N THR A 153 -16.15 10.41 -5.20
CA THR A 153 -16.94 10.89 -6.35
C THR A 153 -18.44 10.57 -6.26
N HIS A 154 -18.84 9.61 -5.43
CA HIS A 154 -20.25 9.16 -5.30
C HIS A 154 -20.84 9.46 -3.92
N TYR A 155 -21.50 10.62 -3.78
CA TYR A 155 -22.21 11.04 -2.58
C TYR A 155 -23.55 10.27 -2.44
N PRO A 156 -24.07 9.99 -1.21
CA PRO A 156 -23.55 10.35 0.11
C PRO A 156 -22.48 9.38 0.65
N TYR A 157 -21.49 9.93 1.37
CA TYR A 157 -20.52 9.14 2.15
C TYR A 157 -20.99 8.98 3.60
N PRO A 158 -20.44 8.02 4.36
CA PRO A 158 -20.65 7.96 5.81
C PRO A 158 -20.33 9.32 6.49
N PRO A 159 -21.06 9.71 7.55
CA PRO A 159 -20.96 11.05 8.14
C PRO A 159 -19.56 11.47 8.61
N ASP A 160 -18.75 10.50 9.02
CA ASP A 160 -17.41 10.77 9.55
C ASP A 160 -16.35 10.98 8.45
N TYR A 161 -16.69 10.72 7.20
CA TYR A 161 -15.77 10.84 6.08
C TYR A 161 -15.58 12.32 5.72
N SER A 162 -14.35 12.69 5.38
CA SER A 162 -14.09 13.95 4.70
C SER A 162 -14.65 13.92 3.27
N ASP A 163 -15.07 15.08 2.77
CA ASP A 163 -15.48 15.29 1.37
C ASP A 163 -14.32 15.14 0.36
N THR A 164 -13.09 15.14 0.87
CA THR A 164 -11.84 14.95 0.12
C THR A 164 -11.00 13.84 0.74
N VAL A 165 -10.15 13.24 -0.08
CA VAL A 165 -9.19 12.21 0.34
C VAL A 165 -7.78 12.79 0.39
N ALA A 166 -6.96 12.27 1.30
CA ALA A 166 -5.55 12.61 1.37
C ALA A 166 -4.69 11.48 0.81
N GLY A 167 -3.71 11.85 -0.02
CA GLY A 167 -2.63 10.95 -0.47
C GLY A 167 -1.41 10.92 0.45
N ALA A 168 -1.50 11.48 1.66
CA ALA A 168 -0.37 11.69 2.57
C ALA A 168 0.09 10.39 3.26
N LEU A 169 0.55 9.43 2.45
CA LEU A 169 1.22 8.21 2.88
C LEU A 169 2.67 8.57 3.24
N CYS A 170 3.15 8.14 4.40
CA CYS A 170 4.52 8.33 4.84
C CYS A 170 5.38 7.10 4.61
N GLU A 171 4.82 5.90 4.79
CA GLU A 171 5.51 4.68 4.39
C GLU A 171 4.51 3.63 3.92
N VAL A 172 4.89 2.86 2.92
CA VAL A 172 4.21 1.65 2.45
C VAL A 172 5.27 0.56 2.35
N GLU A 173 5.17 -0.42 3.23
CA GLU A 173 6.08 -1.56 3.25
C GLU A 173 5.34 -2.79 2.74
N VAL A 174 5.94 -3.53 1.82
CA VAL A 174 5.32 -4.70 1.21
C VAL A 174 6.18 -5.90 1.55
N TYR A 175 5.73 -6.73 2.46
CA TYR A 175 6.50 -7.89 2.92
C TYR A 175 6.10 -9.14 2.18
N GLY A 176 7.08 -9.86 1.65
CA GLY A 176 6.87 -11.10 0.91
C GLY A 176 8.18 -11.74 0.48
N CYS A 177 8.09 -12.70 -0.44
CA CYS A 177 9.27 -13.38 -0.94
C CYS A 177 9.92 -12.62 -2.10
N PRO A 178 11.23 -12.32 -2.04
CA PRO A 178 11.92 -11.52 -3.06
C PRO A 178 12.16 -12.28 -4.37
N ILE A 179 12.00 -13.61 -4.35
CA ILE A 179 12.20 -14.48 -5.50
C ILE A 179 10.85 -15.06 -5.94
N GLN A 180 10.56 -14.98 -7.24
CA GLN A 180 9.32 -15.52 -7.82
C GLN A 180 9.24 -17.03 -7.65
N GLY A 181 8.05 -17.55 -7.36
CA GLY A 181 7.82 -19.00 -7.24
C GLY A 181 8.37 -19.64 -5.97
N PHE A 182 8.72 -18.84 -4.96
CA PHE A 182 9.12 -19.32 -3.63
C PHE A 182 8.10 -18.94 -2.56
N TYR A 183 7.98 -19.77 -1.54
CA TYR A 183 7.10 -19.62 -0.40
C TYR A 183 7.76 -20.13 0.89
N GLY A 184 7.02 -20.04 1.99
CA GLY A 184 7.45 -20.37 3.35
C GLY A 184 7.98 -19.13 4.07
N GLU A 185 8.08 -19.20 5.40
CA GLU A 185 8.62 -18.11 6.22
C GLU A 185 10.04 -17.71 5.82
N SER A 186 10.81 -18.69 5.31
CA SER A 186 12.16 -18.49 4.82
C SER A 186 12.28 -18.27 3.31
N CYS A 187 11.16 -18.15 2.58
CA CYS A 187 11.16 -17.96 1.12
C CYS A 187 12.12 -18.90 0.35
N SER A 188 12.26 -20.13 0.85
CA SER A 188 13.25 -21.12 0.36
C SER A 188 12.60 -22.35 -0.25
N ILE A 189 11.27 -22.49 -0.12
CA ILE A 189 10.53 -23.63 -0.67
C ILE A 189 9.93 -23.21 -2.01
N THR A 190 10.20 -23.97 -3.07
CA THR A 190 9.64 -23.70 -4.39
C THR A 190 8.16 -24.07 -4.43
N CYS A 191 7.32 -23.23 -5.05
CA CYS A 191 5.94 -23.58 -5.35
C CYS A 191 5.89 -24.87 -6.19
N PRO A 192 4.84 -25.70 -6.01
CA PRO A 192 4.63 -26.88 -6.85
C PRO A 192 4.66 -26.52 -8.35
N ARG A 193 5.32 -27.37 -9.16
CA ARG A 193 5.56 -27.07 -10.59
C ARG A 193 4.28 -26.89 -11.41
N ASN A 194 3.21 -27.55 -11.01
CA ASN A 194 1.93 -27.59 -11.71
C ASN A 194 0.97 -26.48 -11.23
N CYS A 195 1.42 -25.60 -10.33
CA CYS A 195 0.67 -24.40 -10.02
C CYS A 195 0.70 -23.47 -11.23
N GLN A 196 -0.47 -22.96 -11.63
CA GLN A 196 -0.60 -22.01 -12.72
C GLN A 196 0.30 -20.80 -12.48
N GLY A 197 1.20 -20.52 -13.43
CA GLY A 197 2.17 -19.42 -13.34
C GLY A 197 3.18 -19.54 -12.19
N GLY A 198 3.30 -20.72 -11.56
CA GLY A 198 4.12 -20.92 -10.36
C GLY A 198 3.57 -20.19 -9.13
N HIS A 199 2.27 -19.87 -9.11
CA HIS A 199 1.65 -19.11 -8.02
C HIS A 199 1.05 -20.02 -6.95
N CYS A 200 1.63 -19.97 -5.76
CA CYS A 200 1.14 -20.67 -4.58
C CYS A 200 1.00 -19.74 -3.37
N HIS A 201 0.19 -20.15 -2.40
CA HIS A 201 -0.04 -19.43 -1.16
C HIS A 201 1.26 -19.32 -0.36
N ILE A 202 1.64 -18.11 0.03
CA ILE A 202 2.97 -17.82 0.60
C ILE A 202 3.31 -18.61 1.88
N LEU A 203 2.31 -18.93 2.71
CA LEU A 203 2.51 -19.77 3.90
C LEU A 203 2.37 -21.27 3.62
N LYS A 204 1.32 -21.69 2.92
CA LYS A 204 0.90 -23.09 2.81
C LYS A 204 1.48 -23.83 1.61
N GLY A 205 1.97 -23.13 0.60
CA GLY A 205 2.43 -23.72 -0.65
C GLY A 205 1.33 -24.29 -1.55
N THR A 206 0.06 -24.18 -1.14
CA THR A 206 -1.09 -24.60 -1.94
C THR A 206 -1.23 -23.71 -3.18
N CYS A 207 -1.41 -24.31 -4.35
CA CYS A 207 -1.54 -23.57 -5.60
C CYS A 207 -2.76 -22.64 -5.57
N LEU A 208 -2.62 -21.43 -6.12
CA LEU A 208 -3.74 -20.48 -6.29
C LEU A 208 -4.59 -20.82 -7.52
N GLY A 209 -4.04 -21.61 -8.44
CA GLY A 209 -4.69 -22.18 -9.61
C GLY A 209 -3.83 -23.34 -10.14
N CYS A 210 -4.45 -24.25 -10.88
CA CYS A 210 -3.75 -25.38 -11.52
C CYS A 210 -3.69 -25.17 -13.03
N ASP A 211 -2.63 -25.69 -13.65
CA ASP A 211 -2.60 -25.84 -15.09
C ASP A 211 -3.74 -26.75 -15.59
N ASP A 212 -4.14 -26.58 -16.85
CA ASP A 212 -5.32 -27.22 -17.42
C ASP A 212 -5.34 -28.75 -17.22
N GLY A 213 -6.47 -29.26 -16.73
CA GLY A 213 -6.65 -30.69 -16.49
C GLY A 213 -6.00 -31.22 -15.21
N LEU A 214 -5.47 -30.36 -14.33
CA LEU A 214 -4.95 -30.74 -13.02
C LEU A 214 -5.84 -30.23 -11.88
N THR A 215 -5.80 -30.94 -10.75
CA THR A 215 -6.53 -30.65 -9.51
C THR A 215 -5.72 -31.06 -8.29
N GLY A 216 -6.23 -30.66 -7.12
CA GLY A 216 -5.59 -30.90 -5.84
C GLY A 216 -4.91 -29.65 -5.32
N PRO A 217 -4.55 -29.63 -4.02
CA PRO A 217 -3.93 -28.48 -3.38
C PRO A 217 -2.55 -28.13 -3.97
N THR A 218 -1.85 -29.09 -4.59
CA THR A 218 -0.55 -28.89 -5.25
C THR A 218 -0.57 -29.26 -6.74
N CYS A 219 -1.77 -29.39 -7.32
CA CYS A 219 -2.00 -29.72 -8.73
C CYS A 219 -1.33 -31.04 -9.17
N GLU A 220 -1.38 -32.04 -8.30
CA GLU A 220 -0.78 -33.36 -8.48
C GLU A 220 -1.72 -34.38 -9.14
N THR A 221 -3.03 -34.10 -9.17
CA THR A 221 -4.04 -35.05 -9.65
C THR A 221 -4.56 -34.67 -11.02
N ILE A 222 -4.54 -35.60 -11.97
CA ILE A 222 -5.14 -35.42 -13.29
C ILE A 222 -6.65 -35.49 -13.17
N GLN A 223 -7.37 -34.49 -13.70
CA GLN A 223 -8.80 -34.55 -13.94
C GLN A 223 -9.06 -35.62 -15.00
N THR A 224 -9.36 -36.84 -14.58
CA THR A 224 -9.97 -37.81 -15.48
C THR A 224 -11.38 -37.33 -15.77
N GLN A 225 -11.60 -36.80 -16.98
CA GLN A 225 -12.95 -36.66 -17.49
C GLN A 225 -13.56 -38.06 -17.55
N THR A 226 -14.36 -38.44 -16.55
CA THR A 226 -15.28 -39.57 -16.70
C THR A 226 -16.42 -39.11 -17.58
N ASN A 227 -16.13 -38.84 -18.85
CA ASN A 227 -17.14 -38.82 -19.87
C ASN A 227 -17.31 -40.25 -20.35
N VAL A 228 -18.51 -40.74 -20.11
CA VAL A 228 -19.17 -41.89 -20.73
C VAL A 228 -18.79 -41.98 -22.23
N PRO A 229 -18.69 -43.20 -22.80
CA PRO A 229 -18.16 -43.39 -24.14
C PRO A 229 -19.03 -42.68 -25.18
N ASP A 230 -18.42 -41.86 -26.03
CA ASP A 230 -18.94 -41.56 -27.34
C ASP A 230 -17.88 -41.94 -28.38
N ASP A 231 -18.35 -42.65 -29.39
CA ASP A 231 -17.56 -43.46 -30.30
C ASP A 231 -16.62 -42.62 -31.19
N ASN A 232 -15.49 -43.25 -31.50
CA ASN A 232 -14.62 -42.95 -32.63
C ASN A 232 -13.94 -41.56 -32.68
N LYS A 233 -12.70 -41.52 -32.18
CA LYS A 233 -11.66 -40.77 -32.87
C LYS A 233 -10.32 -41.50 -32.88
N VAL A 234 -9.95 -41.92 -34.07
CA VAL A 234 -8.66 -42.46 -34.48
C VAL A 234 -7.52 -41.61 -33.89
N GLN A 235 -6.62 -42.26 -33.14
CA GLN A 235 -5.38 -41.64 -32.67
C GLN A 235 -4.37 -41.57 -33.82
N THR A 236 -4.06 -40.35 -34.26
CA THR A 236 -2.88 -40.07 -35.08
C THR A 236 -1.76 -39.64 -34.15
N GLN A 237 -0.74 -40.48 -33.97
CA GLN A 237 0.52 -40.11 -33.32
C GLN A 237 1.43 -39.41 -34.34
N THR A 238 1.66 -38.11 -34.16
CA THR A 238 2.69 -37.37 -34.89
C THR A 238 3.98 -37.39 -34.09
N LYS A 239 5.02 -38.01 -34.65
CA LYS A 239 6.38 -38.09 -34.12
C LYS A 239 7.09 -36.74 -34.28
N LEU A 240 7.71 -36.20 -33.23
CA LEU A 240 8.54 -34.99 -33.30
C LEU A 240 9.96 -35.35 -33.83
N PRO A 241 10.64 -34.49 -34.62
CA PRO A 241 11.95 -34.81 -35.20
C PRO A 241 13.10 -34.66 -34.19
N GLU A 242 14.14 -35.47 -34.38
CA GLU A 242 15.46 -35.30 -33.77
C GLU A 242 16.15 -34.04 -34.30
N ASP A 243 16.69 -33.22 -33.39
CA ASP A 243 17.44 -32.02 -33.72
C ASP A 243 18.92 -32.36 -33.97
N ASN A 244 19.41 -31.86 -35.11
CA ASN A 244 20.72 -32.14 -35.69
C ASN A 244 21.72 -31.11 -35.13
N LYS A 245 22.78 -31.56 -34.45
CA LYS A 245 23.83 -30.67 -33.94
C LYS A 245 24.86 -30.41 -35.03
N ASP A 246 24.74 -29.26 -35.69
CA ASP A 246 25.79 -28.75 -36.58
C ASP A 246 26.89 -28.01 -35.82
N ALA A 247 28.06 -28.08 -36.45
CA ALA A 247 29.39 -27.78 -35.96
C ALA A 247 29.66 -26.30 -35.66
N LEU A 248 30.58 -26.07 -34.72
CA LEU A 248 31.12 -24.76 -34.36
C LEU A 248 32.33 -24.42 -35.24
N ASP A 249 32.24 -23.33 -36.00
CA ASP A 249 33.29 -22.73 -36.84
C ASP A 249 34.38 -22.04 -35.98
N PRO A 250 35.69 -22.33 -36.17
CA PRO A 250 36.76 -21.74 -35.40
C PRO A 250 37.29 -20.46 -36.07
N ASN A 251 36.59 -19.33 -35.95
CA ASN A 251 37.16 -18.00 -36.23
C ASN A 251 36.43 -16.89 -35.46
N VAL A 252 36.58 -16.86 -34.13
CA VAL A 252 36.16 -15.70 -33.31
C VAL A 252 37.31 -15.28 -32.40
N GLY A 253 38.27 -14.60 -33.01
CA GLY A 253 39.41 -14.01 -32.33
C GLY A 253 39.68 -12.57 -32.79
N PHE A 254 38.63 -11.74 -32.98
CA PHE A 254 38.82 -10.30 -33.23
C PHE A 254 37.59 -9.37 -32.97
N ILE A 255 36.71 -9.65 -32.00
CA ILE A 255 35.52 -8.79 -31.71
C ILE A 255 35.32 -8.52 -30.20
N VAL A 256 36.39 -8.19 -29.46
CA VAL A 256 36.27 -7.93 -28.00
C VAL A 256 36.56 -6.48 -27.60
N THR A 257 37.08 -5.63 -28.49
CA THR A 257 37.40 -4.23 -28.13
C THR A 257 36.32 -3.21 -28.57
N ASN A 258 35.61 -3.44 -29.68
CA ASN A 258 34.57 -2.52 -30.17
C ASN A 258 33.24 -2.59 -29.39
N SER A 259 32.92 -3.73 -28.77
CA SER A 259 31.66 -3.93 -28.05
C SER A 259 31.57 -3.11 -26.75
N ILE A 260 32.71 -2.83 -26.10
CA ILE A 260 32.76 -2.08 -24.84
C ILE A 260 32.53 -0.57 -25.08
N LEU A 261 33.04 -0.02 -26.19
CA LEU A 261 32.85 1.39 -26.53
C LEU A 261 31.38 1.67 -26.92
N ILE A 262 30.73 0.75 -27.63
CA ILE A 262 29.31 0.86 -27.98
C ILE A 262 28.44 0.74 -26.72
N ALA A 263 28.75 -0.17 -25.79
CA ALA A 263 28.01 -0.32 -24.53
C ALA A 263 28.15 0.91 -23.61
N THR A 264 29.33 1.53 -23.57
CA THR A 264 29.55 2.75 -22.77
C THR A 264 28.86 3.97 -23.36
N LEU A 265 28.93 4.17 -24.68
CA LEU A 265 28.24 5.29 -25.33
C LEU A 265 26.72 5.16 -25.28
N THR A 266 26.17 3.95 -25.43
CA THR A 266 24.73 3.70 -25.25
C THR A 266 24.30 3.89 -23.80
N GLY A 267 25.10 3.46 -22.82
CA GLY A 267 24.87 3.71 -21.40
C GLY A 267 24.85 5.19 -21.03
N ILE A 268 25.80 5.98 -21.56
CA ILE A 268 25.85 7.44 -21.35
C ILE A 268 24.65 8.12 -22.01
N ALA A 269 24.28 7.73 -23.24
CA ALA A 269 23.11 8.28 -23.91
C ALA A 269 21.81 8.01 -23.14
N ILE A 270 21.63 6.78 -22.62
CA ILE A 270 20.49 6.42 -21.77
C ILE A 270 20.50 7.21 -20.46
N TYR A 271 21.68 7.39 -19.85
CA TYR A 271 21.84 8.19 -18.63
C TYR A 271 21.47 9.67 -18.85
N VAL A 272 21.94 10.27 -19.94
CA VAL A 272 21.61 11.66 -20.31
C VAL A 272 20.14 11.80 -20.69
N LEU A 273 19.56 10.81 -21.38
CA LEU A 273 18.11 10.79 -21.68
C LEU A 273 17.28 10.69 -20.39
N LYS A 274 17.69 9.88 -19.40
CA LYS A 274 17.08 9.89 -18.07
C LYS A 274 17.17 11.26 -17.41
N GLN A 275 18.32 11.93 -17.47
CA GLN A 275 18.45 13.26 -16.87
C GLN A 275 17.61 14.34 -17.57
N LYS A 276 17.42 14.25 -18.90
CA LYS A 276 16.61 15.21 -19.67
C LYS A 276 15.10 14.95 -19.61
N CYS A 277 14.68 13.69 -19.49
CA CYS A 277 13.26 13.31 -19.47
C CYS A 277 12.63 13.30 -18.07
N PHE A 278 13.42 13.26 -17.00
CA PHE A 278 12.95 13.42 -15.62
C PHE A 278 13.47 14.74 -15.06
N PRO A 279 12.74 15.86 -15.24
CA PRO A 279 13.14 17.12 -14.60
C PRO A 279 13.27 16.90 -13.10
N LYS A 280 14.36 17.38 -12.49
CA LYS A 280 14.48 17.42 -11.04
C LYS A 280 13.24 18.14 -10.50
N CYS A 281 12.51 17.50 -9.58
CA CYS A 281 11.44 18.16 -8.85
C CYS A 281 12.01 19.41 -8.20
N GLN A 282 11.68 20.58 -8.74
CA GLN A 282 11.91 21.83 -8.05
C GLN A 282 10.85 21.92 -6.97
N THR A 283 11.22 21.61 -5.73
CA THR A 283 10.58 22.30 -4.61
C THR A 283 10.91 23.78 -4.81
N THR A 284 9.93 24.57 -5.21
CA THR A 284 9.95 26.03 -5.05
C THR A 284 10.03 26.33 -3.55
N ARG A 285 11.24 26.27 -3.00
CA ARG A 285 11.65 27.18 -1.94
C ARG A 285 11.89 28.50 -2.66
N ASP A 286 11.29 29.57 -2.14
CA ASP A 286 11.29 30.95 -2.67
C ASP A 286 10.08 31.33 -3.54
N GLN A 287 8.89 31.23 -2.93
CA GLN A 287 7.93 32.34 -3.04
C GLN A 287 7.48 32.70 -1.63
N ASN A 288 8.03 33.80 -1.11
CA ASN A 288 7.35 34.57 -0.09
C ASN A 288 5.96 34.89 -0.64
N TYR A 289 4.93 34.26 -0.10
CA TYR A 289 3.58 34.82 -0.23
C TYR A 289 3.56 36.07 0.66
N GLU A 290 3.98 37.20 0.10
CA GLU A 290 3.44 38.47 0.55
C GLU A 290 1.94 38.44 0.24
N LEU A 291 1.11 38.43 1.28
CA LEU A 291 -0.31 38.70 1.12
C LEU A 291 -0.47 40.06 0.44
N PRO A 292 -1.23 40.17 -0.67
CA PRO A 292 -1.64 41.46 -1.17
C PRO A 292 -2.63 42.06 -0.17
N LEU A 293 -2.14 42.97 0.68
CA LEU A 293 -2.99 43.97 1.30
C LEU A 293 -3.32 44.99 0.22
N THR A 294 -4.44 44.82 -0.47
CA THR A 294 -5.10 45.95 -1.12
C THR A 294 -6.58 46.03 -0.78
N PRO A 295 -7.12 47.25 -0.67
CA PRO A 295 -8.34 47.54 0.07
C PRO A 295 -9.55 47.52 -0.86
N SER A 296 -10.62 46.84 -0.47
CA SER A 296 -11.93 47.04 -1.07
C SER A 296 -12.65 48.17 -0.32
N THR A 297 -12.50 49.40 -0.80
CA THR A 297 -13.39 50.51 -0.45
C THR A 297 -14.51 50.66 -1.47
N SER A 298 -15.75 50.54 -0.97
CA SER A 298 -16.99 51.30 -1.29
C SER A 298 -17.54 51.29 -2.72
N GLY A 299 -18.86 51.24 -2.98
CA GLY A 299 -20.05 51.42 -2.13
C GLY A 299 -21.18 50.47 -2.57
N GLU A 300 -22.34 50.41 -1.93
CA GLU A 300 -23.13 51.53 -1.39
C GLU A 300 -24.05 51.07 -0.24
N TYR A 301 -24.52 52.06 0.51
CA TYR A 301 -24.84 52.08 1.95
C TYR A 301 -26.31 51.76 2.28
N ALA A 302 -26.58 51.28 3.50
CA ALA A 302 -27.74 51.70 4.28
C ALA A 302 -27.41 51.67 5.79
N ASP A 303 -27.44 52.86 6.39
CA ASP A 303 -27.24 53.21 7.80
C ASP A 303 -28.13 52.43 8.77
N ILE A 304 -27.56 52.02 9.91
CA ILE A 304 -28.27 52.05 11.20
C ILE A 304 -27.29 52.54 12.28
N GLN A 305 -27.57 53.74 12.79
CA GLN A 305 -26.89 54.36 13.92
C GLN A 305 -27.07 53.55 15.22
N THR A 306 -25.99 53.49 15.99
CA THR A 306 -25.96 53.12 17.40
C THR A 306 -26.70 54.16 18.25
N VAL A 307 -27.65 53.69 19.07
CA VAL A 307 -28.23 54.46 20.18
C VAL A 307 -27.83 53.78 21.49
N GLN A 308 -27.41 54.62 22.44
CA GLN A 308 -26.91 54.28 23.78
C GLN A 308 -27.97 53.65 24.69
N LEU A 309 -27.48 52.89 25.68
CA LEU A 309 -28.23 52.42 26.85
C LEU A 309 -28.87 53.59 27.63
N GLU A 310 -30.16 53.46 27.92
CA GLU A 310 -30.85 54.09 29.05
C GLU A 310 -31.66 53.02 29.83
N GLU A 311 -31.75 53.22 31.14
CA GLU A 311 -32.24 52.31 32.18
C GLU A 311 -33.78 52.21 32.33
N LEU A 312 -34.21 51.00 32.76
CA LEU A 312 -35.38 50.63 33.63
C LEU A 312 -36.83 50.91 33.13
N PRO A 313 -37.91 50.25 33.66
CA PRO A 313 -38.04 49.57 34.96
C PRO A 313 -38.78 48.19 34.97
N GLU A 314 -38.79 47.57 36.16
CA GLU A 314 -39.60 46.43 36.59
C GLU A 314 -41.13 46.61 36.37
N LEU A 315 -41.89 45.52 36.12
CA LEU A 315 -42.97 45.06 37.03
C LEU A 315 -43.68 43.75 36.62
N LYS A 316 -43.70 42.82 37.59
CA LYS A 316 -44.78 41.93 38.09
C LYS A 316 -45.59 40.97 37.17
N THR A 317 -45.29 39.68 37.36
CA THR A 317 -46.11 38.57 37.93
C THR A 317 -47.62 38.49 37.69
N SER A 318 -48.04 37.30 37.19
CA SER A 318 -49.14 36.46 37.70
C SER A 318 -48.82 35.00 37.31
N GLU A 319 -48.43 34.09 38.23
CA GLU A 319 -49.28 33.16 39.02
C GLU A 319 -50.34 32.43 38.16
N LEU A 320 -50.57 31.10 38.17
CA LEU A 320 -50.37 29.96 39.08
C LEU A 320 -50.07 28.69 38.21
N HIS A 321 -49.52 27.55 38.65
CA HIS A 321 -49.80 26.77 39.87
C HIS A 321 -48.65 25.78 40.17
N GLU A 322 -48.29 25.71 41.45
CA GLU A 322 -47.27 24.89 42.13
C GLU A 322 -47.80 23.46 42.46
N SER A 323 -46.99 22.40 42.28
CA SER A 323 -46.26 21.61 43.33
C SER A 323 -47.12 20.50 44.01
N PRO A 324 -46.60 19.54 44.83
CA PRO A 324 -45.26 19.45 45.39
C PRO A 324 -44.57 18.06 45.53
N LEU A 325 -43.29 18.22 45.84
CA LEU A 325 -42.23 17.45 46.52
C LEU A 325 -42.53 16.31 47.55
N SER A 326 -41.47 15.50 47.69
CA SER A 326 -40.92 14.79 48.89
C SER A 326 -41.38 13.34 49.11
N SER A 327 -40.59 12.41 49.67
CA SER A 327 -39.51 12.52 50.66
C SER A 327 -38.55 11.30 50.70
N VAL A 328 -37.28 11.55 51.04
CA VAL A 328 -36.40 10.87 52.02
C VAL A 328 -36.80 9.48 52.56
N SER A 329 -35.91 8.48 52.44
CA SER A 329 -35.51 7.60 53.56
C SER A 329 -34.20 6.83 53.30
N THR A 330 -33.46 6.66 54.39
CA THR A 330 -32.13 6.08 54.65
C THR A 330 -32.12 4.56 54.94
N PHE A 331 -30.92 4.00 55.17
CA PHE A 331 -30.53 2.64 55.67
C PHE A 331 -30.56 1.47 54.67
N SER A 332 -29.64 0.50 54.63
CA SER A 332 -28.34 0.22 55.29
C SER A 332 -27.65 -0.93 54.54
N ALA A 333 -26.33 -1.03 54.67
CA ALA A 333 -25.49 -2.15 54.24
C ALA A 333 -25.75 -3.44 55.04
N ASP A 334 -25.47 -4.61 54.44
CA ASP A 334 -24.58 -5.63 55.02
C ASP A 334 -24.25 -6.78 54.05
N TYR A 335 -22.95 -7.12 54.03
CA TYR A 335 -22.31 -8.46 53.95
C TYR A 335 -22.53 -9.34 52.69
N ILE A 336 -21.50 -9.77 51.94
CA ILE A 336 -20.53 -10.85 52.28
C ILE A 336 -19.26 -10.74 51.39
N ASP A 337 -18.09 -10.83 52.04
CA ASP A 337 -16.77 -11.17 51.47
C ASP A 337 -16.73 -12.59 50.85
N VAL A 338 -15.83 -12.86 49.90
CA VAL A 338 -14.77 -13.90 50.05
C VAL A 338 -14.05 -14.16 48.71
N ILE A 339 -12.80 -13.67 48.68
CA ILE A 339 -11.51 -14.33 48.38
C ILE A 339 -11.21 -14.95 47.00
N ALA A 340 -9.98 -14.60 46.59
CA ALA A 340 -9.15 -14.98 45.46
C ALA A 340 -8.55 -16.41 45.48
N ASN A 341 -7.69 -16.63 44.47
CA ASN A 341 -6.76 -17.74 44.18
C ASN A 341 -7.38 -18.80 43.24
N GLU A 342 -6.77 -19.18 42.12
CA GLU A 342 -5.36 -19.17 41.69
C GLU A 342 -5.14 -18.61 40.27
#